data_AF-A0A7W8D1B5-F1
#
_entry.id   AF-A0A7W8D1B5-F1
#
_cell.length_a   1.000
_cell.length_b   1.000
_cell.length_c   1.000
_cell.angle_alpha   90.00
_cell.angle_beta   90.00
_cell.angle_gamma   90.00
#
_symmetry.space_group_name_H-M   'P 1'
#
loop_
_entity.id
_entity.type
_entity.pdbx_description
1 polymer ?
#
loop_
_entity_poly.entity_id
_entity_poly.type
_entity_poly.pdbx_seq_one_letter_code
_entity_poly.pdbx_strand_id
1 'polypeptide(L)'
;MVYSDQNHYIVTSAACGPAFEGGHMKCGIGAVVGAVDKVWFDQCLKYHSLQDQQAVGVCGNGYISWLATLLKKGVLQKSGYMEHDSYLCGDIVLTKKDIREFQLSKSAIIATLDCLLQDKEVDRVYLSGGFSKSIDIEDCIRLGLFSHTWKDKSSISGNTALRGICQYALLQNRKKIEEIQGKSKTISLMENSFFLNTLLIICIL
;
A
#
# COMPACT_ATOMS: atom_id res chain seq x y z
N MET A 1 0.24 -11.49 3.00
CA MET A 1 1.69 -11.19 3.06
C MET A 1 2.47 -12.47 3.26
N VAL A 2 3.69 -12.53 2.73
CA VAL A 2 4.56 -13.72 2.81
C VAL A 2 5.96 -13.30 3.21
N TYR A 3 6.54 -13.97 4.20
CA TYR A 3 7.96 -13.89 4.54
C TYR A 3 8.62 -15.22 4.15
N SER A 4 9.87 -15.16 3.66
CA SER A 4 10.64 -16.36 3.31
C SER A 4 12.09 -16.22 3.73
N ASP A 5 12.65 -17.30 4.28
CA ASP A 5 14.06 -17.45 4.64
C ASP A 5 14.80 -18.37 3.65
N GLN A 6 14.31 -18.45 2.40
CA GLN A 6 14.75 -19.36 1.32
C GLN A 6 14.39 -20.85 1.50
N ASN A 7 14.11 -21.30 2.72
CA ASN A 7 13.75 -22.69 3.01
C ASN A 7 12.26 -22.85 3.27
N HIS A 8 11.65 -21.89 3.96
CA HIS A 8 10.26 -21.91 4.36
C HIS A 8 9.54 -20.62 3.96
N TYR A 9 8.22 -20.68 4.02
CA TYR A 9 7.33 -19.54 3.84
C TYR A 9 6.44 -19.39 5.07
N ILE A 10 6.36 -18.17 5.62
CA ILE A 10 5.34 -17.81 6.59
C ILE A 10 4.32 -16.95 5.87
N VAL A 11 3.06 -17.38 5.90
CA VAL A 11 1.97 -16.77 5.13
C VAL A 11 0.91 -16.25 6.09
N THR A 12 0.41 -15.05 5.82
CA THR A 12 -0.71 -14.47 6.58
C THR A 12 -1.54 -13.54 5.72
N SER A 13 -2.72 -13.15 6.20
CA SER A 13 -3.62 -12.19 5.55
C SER A 13 -4.23 -11.27 6.59
N ALA A 14 -4.54 -10.04 6.16
CA ALA A 14 -5.18 -9.03 6.99
C ALA A 14 -6.24 -8.28 6.19
N ALA A 15 -7.31 -7.88 6.86
CA ALA A 15 -8.32 -7.01 6.30
C ALA A 15 -7.81 -5.56 6.34
N CYS A 16 -7.12 -5.12 5.29
CA CYS A 16 -6.58 -3.76 5.21
C CYS A 16 -7.62 -2.73 4.74
N GLY A 17 -8.79 -3.15 4.25
CA GLY A 17 -9.74 -2.22 3.63
C GLY A 17 -9.28 -1.71 2.25
N PRO A 18 -10.18 -1.07 1.48
CA PRO A 18 -9.94 -0.80 0.06
C PRO A 18 -9.30 0.57 -0.23
N ALA A 19 -8.80 1.30 0.77
CA ALA A 19 -8.29 2.67 0.59
C ALA A 19 -7.17 2.77 -0.48
N PHE A 20 -6.25 1.78 -0.50
CA PHE A 20 -5.17 1.70 -1.51
C PHE A 20 -5.66 1.35 -2.92
N GLU A 21 -6.94 1.04 -3.08
CA GLU A 21 -7.60 0.77 -4.37
C GLU A 21 -8.56 1.91 -4.75
N GLY A 22 -8.60 2.98 -3.95
CA GLY A 22 -9.55 4.09 -4.09
C GLY A 22 -10.93 3.81 -3.48
N GLY A 23 -11.15 2.64 -2.86
CA GLY A 23 -12.42 2.32 -2.21
C GLY A 23 -12.61 3.08 -0.90
N HIS A 24 -13.85 3.45 -0.61
CA HIS A 24 -14.26 4.25 0.57
C HIS A 24 -13.65 5.66 0.66
N MET A 25 -12.85 6.06 -0.32
CA MET A 25 -12.30 7.40 -0.45
C MET A 25 -13.28 8.29 -1.23
N LYS A 26 -13.45 9.55 -0.82
CA LYS A 26 -14.46 10.48 -1.34
C LYS A 26 -14.42 10.66 -2.86
N CYS A 27 -13.22 10.78 -3.42
CA CYS A 27 -12.97 10.93 -4.85
C CYS A 27 -12.20 9.73 -5.42
N GLY A 28 -12.24 8.59 -4.72
CA GLY A 28 -11.44 7.44 -5.07
C GLY A 28 -12.00 6.61 -6.21
N ILE A 29 -11.11 6.22 -7.11
CA ILE A 29 -11.40 5.36 -8.26
C ILE A 29 -10.27 4.36 -8.48
N GLY A 30 -10.50 3.34 -9.30
CA GLY A 30 -9.43 2.46 -9.75
C GLY A 30 -8.39 3.20 -10.61
N ALA A 31 -7.25 2.55 -10.89
CA ALA A 31 -6.23 3.07 -11.80
C ALA A 31 -6.71 3.00 -13.27
N VAL A 32 -7.59 3.94 -13.64
CA VAL A 32 -8.22 4.08 -14.97
C VAL A 32 -7.83 5.39 -15.64
N VAL A 33 -8.13 5.54 -16.93
CA VAL A 33 -7.88 6.77 -17.69
C VAL A 33 -8.47 7.99 -16.97
N GLY A 34 -7.68 9.06 -16.81
CA GLY A 34 -8.06 10.26 -16.08
C GLY A 34 -7.97 10.14 -14.55
N ALA A 35 -7.58 8.99 -13.99
CA ALA A 35 -7.32 8.90 -12.56
C ALA A 35 -6.01 9.63 -12.21
N VAL A 36 -6.06 10.49 -11.21
CA VAL A 36 -4.86 11.11 -10.62
C VAL A 36 -4.04 10.02 -9.96
N ASP A 37 -2.78 9.89 -10.36
CA ASP A 37 -1.82 8.91 -9.85
C ASP A 37 -0.58 9.55 -9.22
N LYS A 38 -0.35 10.85 -9.42
CA LYS A 38 0.75 11.58 -8.79
C LYS A 38 0.34 12.99 -8.44
N VAL A 39 0.77 13.46 -7.27
CA VAL A 39 0.57 14.82 -6.80
C VAL A 39 1.90 15.37 -6.29
N TRP A 40 2.21 16.62 -6.61
CA TRP A 40 3.39 17.30 -6.10
C TRP A 40 3.07 18.77 -5.84
N PHE A 41 4.02 19.47 -5.23
CA PHE A 41 3.87 20.90 -4.97
C PHE A 41 4.90 21.69 -5.76
N ASP A 42 4.41 22.61 -6.58
CA ASP A 42 5.18 23.62 -7.30
C ASP A 42 4.38 24.92 -7.35
N GLN A 43 4.69 25.83 -6.41
CA GLN A 43 3.94 27.05 -6.06
C GLN A 43 2.50 26.79 -5.58
N CYS A 44 1.79 25.87 -6.21
CA CYS A 44 0.52 25.27 -5.83
C CYS A 44 0.58 23.74 -5.98
N LEU A 45 -0.49 23.05 -5.57
CA LEU A 45 -0.60 21.62 -5.86
C LEU A 45 -0.73 21.40 -7.37
N LYS A 46 0.04 20.44 -7.86
CA LYS A 46 0.04 19.96 -9.24
C LYS A 46 -0.20 18.46 -9.23
N TYR A 47 -0.67 17.94 -10.35
CA TYR A 47 -0.95 16.52 -10.48
C TYR A 47 -0.67 16.02 -11.88
N HIS A 48 -0.53 14.70 -11.99
CA HIS A 48 -0.60 13.95 -13.23
C HIS A 48 -1.77 12.98 -13.12
N SER A 49 -2.42 12.77 -14.26
CA SER A 49 -3.54 11.85 -14.43
C SER A 49 -3.19 10.85 -15.52
N LEU A 50 -3.66 9.62 -15.37
CA LEU A 50 -3.33 8.55 -16.30
C LEU A 50 -3.77 8.90 -17.73
N GLN A 51 -2.83 8.74 -18.67
CA GLN A 51 -2.94 9.12 -20.09
C GLN A 51 -3.13 10.63 -20.35
N ASP A 52 -2.69 11.48 -19.42
CA ASP A 52 -2.74 12.94 -19.54
C ASP A 52 -4.16 13.47 -19.83
N GLN A 53 -5.18 12.77 -19.32
CA GLN A 53 -6.59 13.12 -19.50
C GLN A 53 -7.12 13.99 -18.36
N GLN A 54 -8.29 14.60 -18.57
CA GLN A 54 -8.97 15.34 -17.50
C GLN A 54 -9.17 14.45 -16.26
N ALA A 55 -8.91 15.03 -15.09
CA ALA A 55 -9.03 14.32 -13.83
C ALA A 55 -10.49 13.97 -13.52
N VAL A 56 -10.78 12.68 -13.31
CA VAL A 56 -12.12 12.17 -12.97
C VAL A 56 -12.20 11.56 -11.57
N GLY A 57 -11.07 11.49 -10.87
CA GLY A 57 -10.94 10.95 -9.51
C GLY A 57 -9.48 10.65 -9.21
N VAL A 58 -9.22 10.02 -8.06
CA VAL A 58 -7.88 9.73 -7.55
C VAL A 58 -7.72 8.23 -7.34
N CYS A 59 -6.67 7.63 -7.90
CA CYS A 59 -6.35 6.24 -7.61
C CYS A 59 -5.55 6.09 -6.31
N GLY A 60 -5.40 4.88 -5.79
CA GLY A 60 -4.67 4.65 -4.54
C GLY A 60 -3.26 5.23 -4.51
N ASN A 61 -2.54 5.16 -5.63
CA ASN A 61 -1.22 5.80 -5.75
C ASN A 61 -1.29 7.34 -5.69
N GLY A 62 -2.32 7.91 -6.31
CA GLY A 62 -2.60 9.35 -6.22
C GLY A 62 -2.85 9.78 -4.78
N TYR A 63 -3.59 9.00 -4.00
CA TYR A 63 -3.79 9.27 -2.56
C TYR A 63 -2.48 9.17 -1.77
N ILE A 64 -1.66 8.13 -1.99
CA ILE A 64 -0.32 8.02 -1.37
C ILE A 64 0.50 9.28 -1.70
N SER A 65 0.59 9.64 -2.98
CA SER A 65 1.39 10.78 -3.41
C SER A 65 0.86 12.12 -2.86
N TRP A 66 -0.46 12.29 -2.80
CA TRP A 66 -1.10 13.48 -2.27
C TRP A 66 -0.86 13.63 -0.76
N LEU A 67 -1.12 12.57 0.02
CA LEU A 67 -0.88 12.55 1.46
C LEU A 67 0.60 12.80 1.77
N ALA A 68 1.51 12.14 1.05
CA ALA A 68 2.95 12.31 1.23
C ALA A 68 3.40 13.75 0.92
N THR A 69 2.83 14.36 -0.13
CA THR A 69 3.08 15.76 -0.49
C THR A 69 2.61 16.73 0.59
N LEU A 70 1.40 16.56 1.11
CA LEU A 70 0.86 17.42 2.16
C LEU A 70 1.61 17.26 3.48
N LEU A 71 2.01 16.03 3.82
CA LEU A 71 2.82 15.74 5.00
C LEU A 71 4.21 16.39 4.89
N LYS A 72 4.85 16.31 3.71
CA LYS A 72 6.12 16.99 3.43
C LYS A 72 6.01 18.51 3.57
N LYS A 73 4.86 19.10 3.24
CA LYS A 73 4.61 20.55 3.33
C LYS A 73 4.13 21.01 4.69
N GLY A 74 3.89 20.10 5.64
CA GLY A 74 3.38 20.43 6.97
C GLY A 74 1.90 20.87 6.99
N VAL A 75 1.19 20.73 5.85
CA VAL A 75 -0.26 20.98 5.77
C VAL A 75 -1.02 19.84 6.45
N LEU A 76 -0.54 18.62 6.27
CA LEU A 76 -1.01 17.42 6.96
C LEU A 76 -0.01 17.09 8.07
N GLN A 77 -0.51 16.90 9.30
CA GLN A 77 0.32 16.47 10.41
C GLN A 77 0.39 14.95 10.49
N LYS A 78 1.40 14.42 11.21
CA LYS A 78 1.52 12.98 11.48
C LYS A 78 0.31 12.40 12.18
N SER A 79 -0.40 13.17 13.00
CA SER A 79 -1.66 12.74 13.63
C SER A 79 -2.79 12.48 12.62
N GLY A 80 -2.65 12.93 11.37
CA GLY A 80 -3.74 13.02 10.40
C GLY A 80 -4.53 14.32 10.49
N TYR A 81 -4.14 15.23 11.41
CA TYR A 81 -4.78 16.54 11.49
C TYR A 81 -4.46 17.40 10.28
N MET A 82 -5.51 18.03 9.75
CA MET A 82 -5.46 19.01 8.69
C MET A 82 -6.56 20.04 8.98
N GLU A 83 -6.22 21.33 8.94
CA GLU A 83 -7.16 22.41 9.29
C GLU A 83 -8.39 22.39 8.36
N HIS A 84 -8.12 22.42 7.06
CA HIS A 84 -9.10 22.47 5.98
C HIS A 84 -8.91 21.30 5.01
N ASP A 85 -10.00 20.85 4.37
CA ASP A 85 -9.92 19.87 3.29
C ASP A 85 -9.02 20.40 2.15
N SER A 86 -8.27 19.49 1.51
CA SER A 86 -7.35 19.86 0.44
C SER A 86 -8.02 19.64 -0.91
N TYR A 87 -8.11 20.69 -1.72
CA TYR A 87 -8.64 20.62 -3.07
C TYR A 87 -7.49 20.53 -4.07
N LEU A 88 -7.61 19.62 -5.04
CA LEU A 88 -6.61 19.43 -6.08
C LEU A 88 -7.02 20.14 -7.38
N CYS A 89 -8.20 19.81 -7.90
CA CYS A 89 -8.78 20.43 -9.09
C CYS A 89 -10.28 20.15 -9.17
N GLY A 90 -11.07 21.16 -9.57
CA GLY A 90 -12.53 21.05 -9.57
C GLY A 90 -13.05 20.58 -8.21
N ASP A 91 -13.87 19.52 -8.23
CA ASP A 91 -14.44 18.92 -7.02
C ASP A 91 -13.59 17.77 -6.43
N ILE A 92 -12.38 17.53 -6.94
CA ILE A 92 -11.47 16.53 -6.37
C ILE A 92 -10.89 17.08 -5.06
N VAL A 93 -11.33 16.47 -3.97
CA VAL A 93 -11.03 16.87 -2.60
C VAL A 93 -10.52 15.69 -1.77
N LEU A 94 -9.53 15.96 -0.94
CA LEU A 94 -9.05 15.08 0.11
C LEU A 94 -9.64 15.55 1.44
N THR A 95 -10.44 14.68 2.05
CA THR A 95 -11.17 14.97 3.29
C THR A 95 -10.50 14.36 4.51
N LYS A 96 -10.88 14.81 5.71
CA LYS A 96 -10.49 14.19 6.99
C LYS A 96 -10.91 12.71 7.08
N LYS A 97 -12.04 12.35 6.47
CA LYS A 97 -12.49 10.95 6.41
C LYS A 97 -11.52 10.10 5.59
N ASP A 98 -11.08 10.60 4.44
CA ASP A 98 -10.12 9.90 3.57
C ASP A 98 -8.79 9.64 4.28
N ILE A 99 -8.29 10.64 5.02
CA ILE A 99 -7.09 10.49 5.84
C ILE A 99 -7.28 9.38 6.89
N ARG A 100 -8.46 9.32 7.52
CA ARG A 100 -8.76 8.29 8.52
C ARG A 100 -8.84 6.89 7.90
N GLU A 101 -9.48 6.75 6.75
CA GLU A 101 -9.52 5.47 6.01
C GLU A 101 -8.10 5.01 5.65
N PHE A 102 -7.26 5.93 5.15
CA PHE A 102 -5.86 5.62 4.86
C PHE A 102 -5.08 5.18 6.10
N GLN A 103 -5.22 5.88 7.23
CA GLN A 103 -4.55 5.51 8.49
C GLN A 103 -4.94 4.12 8.97
N LEU A 104 -6.23 3.76 8.89
CA LEU A 104 -6.72 2.43 9.26
C LEU A 104 -6.11 1.36 8.35
N SER A 105 -6.13 1.59 7.03
CA SER A 105 -5.54 0.68 6.06
C SER A 105 -4.03 0.51 6.24
N LYS A 106 -3.31 1.61 6.45
CA LYS A 106 -1.87 1.61 6.78
C LYS A 106 -1.61 0.80 8.05
N SER A 107 -2.36 1.04 9.12
CA SER A 107 -2.15 0.38 10.42
C SER A 107 -2.32 -1.12 10.31
N ALA A 108 -3.30 -1.59 9.55
CA ALA A 108 -3.49 -3.01 9.28
C ALA A 108 -2.29 -3.63 8.55
N ILE A 109 -1.74 -2.93 7.56
CA ILE A 109 -0.53 -3.38 6.83
C ILE A 109 0.66 -3.50 7.79
N ILE A 110 0.93 -2.47 8.58
CA ILE A 110 2.12 -2.43 9.45
C ILE A 110 2.00 -3.46 10.58
N ALA A 111 0.85 -3.52 11.27
CA ALA A 111 0.63 -4.52 12.31
C ALA A 111 0.79 -5.96 11.77
N THR A 112 0.43 -6.19 10.51
CA THR A 112 0.66 -7.48 9.85
C THR A 112 2.14 -7.73 9.58
N LEU A 113 2.86 -6.72 9.08
CA LEU A 113 4.30 -6.82 8.82
C LEU A 113 5.07 -7.07 10.11
N ASP A 114 4.75 -6.37 11.20
CA ASP A 114 5.40 -6.55 12.50
C ASP A 114 5.17 -7.96 13.05
N CYS A 115 3.93 -8.47 12.98
CA CYS A 115 3.59 -9.85 13.34
C CYS A 115 4.39 -10.89 12.52
N LEU A 116 4.59 -10.62 11.24
CA LEU A 116 5.23 -11.54 10.30
C LEU A 116 6.77 -11.52 10.45
N LEU A 117 7.34 -10.33 10.62
CA LEU A 117 8.79 -10.13 10.67
C LEU A 117 9.35 -10.41 12.06
N GLN A 118 8.72 -9.95 13.15
CA GLN A 118 9.24 -10.11 14.52
C GLN A 118 10.75 -9.80 14.60
N ASP A 119 11.15 -8.59 14.23
CA ASP A 119 12.53 -8.09 14.21
C ASP A 119 13.50 -8.79 13.24
N LYS A 120 13.02 -9.69 12.36
CA LYS A 120 13.87 -10.29 11.33
C LYS A 120 14.33 -9.24 10.31
N GLU A 121 15.60 -9.31 9.94
CA GLU A 121 16.14 -8.50 8.84
C GLU A 121 15.53 -8.91 7.49
N VAL A 122 15.34 -7.91 6.62
CA VAL A 122 14.75 -8.09 5.31
C VAL A 122 15.78 -7.74 4.24
N ASP A 123 16.12 -8.71 3.40
CA ASP A 123 17.06 -8.54 2.29
C ASP A 123 16.38 -7.98 1.04
N ARG A 124 15.15 -8.39 0.77
CA ARG A 124 14.37 -8.01 -0.42
C ARG A 124 12.89 -7.89 -0.11
N VAL A 125 12.26 -6.89 -0.70
CA VAL A 125 10.80 -6.66 -0.63
C VAL A 125 10.22 -6.74 -2.03
N TYR A 126 9.21 -7.58 -2.20
CA TYR A 126 8.47 -7.71 -3.47
C TYR A 126 7.05 -7.19 -3.27
N LEU A 127 6.71 -6.10 -3.96
CA LEU A 127 5.37 -5.53 -3.95
C LEU A 127 4.57 -6.13 -5.11
N SER A 128 3.40 -6.66 -4.80
CA SER A 128 2.50 -7.27 -5.78
C SER A 128 1.09 -6.68 -5.64
N GLY A 129 0.30 -6.79 -6.70
CA GLY A 129 -1.06 -6.26 -6.79
C GLY A 129 -1.17 -5.08 -7.74
N GLY A 130 -2.39 -4.82 -8.23
CA GLY A 130 -2.66 -3.82 -9.26
C GLY A 130 -2.25 -2.39 -8.88
N PHE A 131 -2.34 -2.04 -7.60
CA PHE A 131 -1.97 -0.72 -7.09
C PHE A 131 -0.45 -0.47 -7.08
N SER A 132 0.37 -1.53 -7.08
CA SER A 132 1.83 -1.41 -6.92
C SER A 132 2.55 -0.88 -8.17
N LYS A 133 1.89 -0.82 -9.34
CA LYS A 133 2.55 -0.55 -10.64
C LYS A 133 3.29 0.79 -10.69
N SER A 134 2.78 1.81 -10.01
CA SER A 134 3.33 3.17 -10.02
C SER A 134 3.68 3.67 -8.62
N ILE A 135 3.79 2.75 -7.64
CA ILE A 135 3.98 3.13 -6.25
C ILE A 135 5.36 3.77 -6.03
N ASP A 136 5.37 4.96 -5.43
CA ASP A 136 6.60 5.63 -5.05
C ASP A 136 7.04 5.15 -3.66
N ILE A 137 8.20 4.49 -3.60
CA ILE A 137 8.74 3.92 -2.37
C ILE A 137 9.08 5.02 -1.36
N GLU A 138 9.53 6.19 -1.82
CA GLU A 138 9.85 7.32 -0.95
C GLU A 138 8.59 7.91 -0.31
N ASP A 139 7.49 7.97 -1.06
CA ASP A 139 6.18 8.37 -0.49
C ASP A 139 5.65 7.33 0.51
N CYS A 140 5.84 6.04 0.24
CA CYS A 140 5.50 4.99 1.21
C CYS A 140 6.31 5.09 2.49
N ILE A 141 7.61 5.33 2.40
CA ILE A 141 8.48 5.55 3.57
C ILE A 141 8.04 6.80 4.33
N ARG A 142 7.73 7.90 3.62
CA ARG A 142 7.29 9.16 4.22
C ARG A 142 5.98 9.02 4.99
N LEU A 143 5.06 8.22 4.47
CA LEU A 143 3.80 7.88 5.13
C LEU A 143 3.95 6.72 6.12
N GLY A 144 5.17 6.27 6.42
CA GLY A 144 5.44 5.20 7.36
C GLY A 144 4.87 3.84 6.98
N LEU A 145 4.51 3.61 5.72
CA LEU A 145 4.07 2.30 5.22
C LEU A 145 5.23 1.31 5.17
N PHE A 146 6.43 1.80 4.80
CA PHE A 146 7.64 0.99 4.64
C PHE A 146 8.78 1.52 5.50
N SER A 147 9.67 0.61 5.90
CA SER A 147 10.93 0.97 6.53
C SER A 147 11.84 1.73 5.55
N HIS A 148 12.55 2.74 6.04
CA HIS A 148 13.58 3.44 5.29
C HIS A 148 14.67 2.49 4.74
N THR A 149 14.95 1.39 5.45
CA THR A 149 15.94 0.37 5.04
C THR A 149 15.51 -0.43 3.81
N TRP A 150 14.26 -0.30 3.37
CA TRP A 150 13.71 -1.04 2.23
C TRP A 150 13.79 -0.27 0.91
N LYS A 151 14.24 0.98 0.92
CA LYS A 151 14.29 1.85 -0.27
C LYS A 151 14.94 1.17 -1.48
N ASP A 152 16.16 0.65 -1.29
CA ASP A 152 16.94 0.00 -2.35
C ASP A 152 16.74 -1.53 -2.42
N LYS A 153 15.86 -2.06 -1.56
CA LYS A 153 15.54 -3.50 -1.47
C LYS A 153 14.16 -3.84 -2.07
N SER A 154 13.37 -2.82 -2.42
CA SER A 154 12.00 -2.96 -2.89
C SER A 154 11.92 -3.08 -4.40
N SER A 155 11.11 -4.02 -4.88
CA SER A 155 10.82 -4.18 -6.30
C SER A 155 9.35 -4.46 -6.56
N ILE A 156 8.82 -3.89 -7.65
CA ILE A 156 7.43 -4.07 -8.06
C ILE A 156 7.35 -5.32 -8.95
N SER A 157 6.50 -6.27 -8.55
CA SER A 157 6.31 -7.57 -9.21
C SER A 157 5.03 -7.68 -10.02
N GLY A 158 4.21 -6.62 -10.02
CA GLY A 158 2.95 -6.56 -10.77
C GLY A 158 1.91 -7.55 -10.25
N ASN A 159 1.11 -8.14 -11.14
CA ASN A 159 0.11 -9.14 -10.76
C ASN A 159 0.73 -10.54 -10.69
N THR A 160 1.29 -10.90 -9.53
CA THR A 160 1.97 -12.20 -9.35
C THR A 160 1.00 -13.39 -9.37
N ALA A 161 -0.27 -13.18 -9.02
CA ALA A 161 -1.30 -14.22 -9.10
C ALA A 161 -1.55 -14.64 -10.56
N LEU A 162 -1.75 -13.65 -11.44
CA LEU A 162 -1.90 -13.88 -12.89
C LEU A 162 -0.65 -14.55 -13.47
N ARG A 163 0.55 -14.04 -13.12
CA ARG A 163 1.81 -14.64 -13.58
C ARG A 163 1.96 -16.08 -13.12
N GLY A 164 1.60 -16.37 -11.87
CA GLY A 164 1.65 -17.71 -11.28
C GLY A 164 0.73 -18.70 -11.99
N ILE A 165 -0.52 -18.33 -12.26
CA ILE A 165 -1.46 -19.22 -12.97
C ILE A 165 -1.04 -19.44 -14.42
N CYS A 166 -0.57 -18.41 -15.13
CA CYS A 166 -0.04 -18.58 -16.48
C CYS A 166 1.17 -19.53 -16.51
N GLN A 167 2.10 -19.38 -15.56
CA GLN A 167 3.26 -20.26 -15.44
C GLN A 167 2.86 -21.70 -15.15
N TYR A 168 1.89 -21.91 -14.25
CA TYR A 168 1.36 -23.23 -13.97
C TYR A 168 0.65 -23.84 -15.19
N ALA A 169 -0.18 -23.07 -15.90
CA ALA A 169 -0.89 -23.54 -17.08
C ALA A 169 0.06 -23.96 -18.22
N LEU A 170 1.20 -23.28 -18.37
CA LEU A 170 2.20 -23.59 -19.40
C LEU A 170 3.11 -24.76 -19.03
N LEU A 171 3.59 -24.80 -17.78
CA LEU A 171 4.60 -25.78 -17.35
C LEU A 171 3.98 -27.04 -16.74
N GLN A 172 2.72 -26.96 -16.29
CA GLN A 172 1.98 -28.03 -15.60
C GLN A 172 2.78 -28.66 -14.44
N ASN A 173 3.65 -27.87 -13.80
CA ASN A 173 4.59 -28.35 -12.79
C ASN A 173 3.92 -28.42 -11.40
N ARG A 174 3.06 -29.41 -11.23
CA ARG A 174 2.34 -29.67 -9.97
C ARG A 174 3.29 -29.90 -8.79
N LYS A 175 4.40 -30.62 -9.00
CA LYS A 175 5.39 -30.90 -7.95
C LYS A 175 5.92 -29.63 -7.29
N LYS A 176 6.18 -28.58 -8.08
CA LYS A 176 6.66 -27.30 -7.54
C LYS A 176 5.61 -26.60 -6.68
N ILE A 177 4.33 -26.70 -7.03
CA ILE A 177 3.24 -26.14 -6.22
C ILE A 177 3.12 -26.90 -4.89
N GLU A 178 3.17 -28.23 -4.95
CA GLU A 178 3.14 -29.09 -3.75
C GLU A 178 4.35 -28.83 -2.84
N GLU A 179 5.54 -28.59 -3.42
CA GLU A 179 6.74 -28.22 -2.67
C GLU A 179 6.56 -26.86 -1.95
N ILE A 180 6.07 -25.83 -2.65
CA ILE A 180 5.79 -24.52 -2.05
C ILE A 180 4.77 -24.65 -0.92
N GLN A 181 3.69 -25.42 -1.15
CA GLN A 181 2.65 -25.67 -0.15
C GLN A 181 3.22 -26.40 1.07
N GLY A 182 4.04 -27.44 0.86
CA GLY A 182 4.67 -28.20 1.93
C GLY A 182 5.67 -27.39 2.76
N LYS A 183 6.28 -26.36 2.17
CA LYS A 183 7.18 -25.41 2.85
C LYS A 183 6.47 -24.21 3.47
N SER A 184 5.16 -24.06 3.27
CA SER A 184 4.38 -22.91 3.72
C SER A 184 3.69 -23.19 5.06
N LYS A 185 3.83 -22.24 6.00
CA LYS A 185 3.12 -22.23 7.28
C LYS A 185 2.24 -20.98 7.37
N THR A 186 0.94 -21.18 7.60
CA THR A 186 0.00 -20.08 7.80
C THR A 186 -0.03 -19.65 9.27
N ILE A 187 -0.04 -18.34 9.53
CA ILE A 187 -0.29 -17.76 10.84
C ILE A 187 -1.59 -16.95 10.85
N SER A 188 -2.42 -17.16 11.87
CA SER A 188 -3.67 -16.43 12.09
C SER A 188 -3.39 -15.15 12.88
N LEU A 189 -3.77 -13.98 12.34
CA LEU A 189 -3.60 -12.70 13.04
C LEU A 189 -4.64 -12.49 14.14
N MET A 190 -5.84 -13.08 14.03
CA MET A 190 -6.90 -12.92 15.03
C MET A 190 -6.53 -13.52 16.39
N GLU A 191 -5.67 -14.55 16.39
CA GLU A 191 -5.19 -15.20 17.61
C GLU A 191 -3.94 -14.53 18.17
N ASN A 192 -3.42 -13.51 17.48
CA ASN A 192 -2.20 -12.82 17.86
C ASN A 192 -2.52 -11.52 18.61
N SER A 193 -2.35 -11.54 19.94
CA SER A 193 -2.56 -10.36 20.80
C SER A 193 -1.68 -9.16 20.42
N PHE A 194 -0.51 -9.40 19.82
CA PHE A 194 0.35 -8.33 19.31
C PHE A 194 -0.33 -7.57 18.16
N PHE A 195 -1.02 -8.27 17.24
CA PHE A 195 -1.70 -7.61 16.11
C PHE A 195 -2.74 -6.58 16.57
N LEU A 196 -3.60 -6.96 17.52
CA LEU A 196 -4.66 -6.09 18.02
C LEU A 196 -4.12 -4.88 18.78
N ASN A 197 -3.08 -5.06 19.59
CA ASN A 197 -2.44 -3.98 20.33
C ASN A 197 -1.73 -2.99 19.40
N THR A 198 -1.04 -3.51 18.38
CA THR A 198 -0.27 -2.70 17.42
C THR A 198 -1.18 -1.92 16.47
N LEU A 199 -2.33 -2.47 16.08
CA LEU A 199 -3.26 -1.83 15.14
C LEU A 199 -3.76 -0.46 15.64
N LEU A 200 -4.01 -0.31 16.94
CA LEU A 200 -4.52 0.93 17.53
C LEU A 200 -3.43 1.99 17.73
N ILE A 201 -2.17 1.56 17.94
CA ILE A 201 -1.04 2.44 18.22
C ILE A 201 -0.51 3.09 16.94
N ILE A 202 -0.60 2.41 15.80
CA ILE A 202 0.01 2.83 14.52
C ILE A 202 -0.92 3.71 13.65
N CYS A 203 -2.06 4.15 14.19
CA CYS A 203 -3.00 5.04 13.50
C CYS A 203 -2.51 6.51 13.37
N ILE A 204 -1.29 6.69 12.87
CA ILE A 204 -0.64 7.97 12.53
C ILE A 204 0.05 7.84 11.17
N LEU A 205 0.44 8.96 10.55
CA LEU A 205 1.17 9.04 9.28
C LEU A 205 2.69 9.09 9.50
#